data_AF-A0A924SL46-F1
#
_entry.id   AF-A0A924SL46-F1
#
_cell.length_a   1.000
_cell.length_b   1.000
_cell.length_c   1.000
_cell.angle_alpha   90.00
_cell.angle_beta   90.00
_cell.angle_gamma   90.00
#
_symmetry.space_group_name_H-M   'P 1'
#
loop_
_entity.id
_entity.type
_entity.pdbx_description
1 polymer ?
#
loop_
_entity_poly.entity_id
_entity_poly.type
_entity_poly.pdbx_seq_one_letter_code
_entity_poly.pdbx_strand_id
1 'polypeptide(L)' 'GLASGITIAAYPGEPARRPYEVAMAMWKKGFYVRYGADTIQMAPPFVITPAEIDSMVNALGETLNAMA' A
#
# COMPACT_ATOMS: atom_id res chain seq x y z
N GLY A 1 13.28 -11.54 5.62
CA GLY A 1 12.52 -10.30 5.83
C GLY A 1 12.00 -9.78 4.50
N LEU A 2 10.96 -8.96 4.50
CA LEU A 2 10.37 -8.36 3.31
C LEU A 2 10.55 -6.84 3.36
N ALA A 3 10.98 -6.24 2.25
CA ALA A 3 10.92 -4.81 2.02
C ALA A 3 10.48 -4.58 0.57
N SER A 4 9.48 -3.72 0.37
CA SER A 4 8.94 -3.43 -0.96
C SER A 4 8.49 -1.98 -1.08
N GLY A 5 8.57 -1.46 -2.29
CA GLY A 5 8.04 -0.15 -2.68
C GLY A 5 7.35 -0.29 -4.03
N ILE A 6 6.11 0.18 -4.12
CA ILE A 6 5.31 0.18 -5.35
C ILE A 6 5.08 1.64 -5.74
N THR A 7 5.64 2.05 -6.87
CA THR A 7 5.41 3.37 -7.45
C THR A 7 4.01 3.44 -8.07
N ILE A 8 3.31 4.52 -7.76
CA ILE A 8 1.93 4.79 -8.15
C ILE A 8 1.94 5.97 -9.13
N ALA A 9 1.24 5.82 -10.25
CA ALA A 9 1.11 6.90 -11.22
C ALA A 9 0.44 8.13 -10.59
N ALA A 10 1.10 9.28 -10.70
CA ALA A 10 0.65 10.55 -10.18
C ALA A 10 -0.65 11.04 -10.86
N TYR A 11 -1.49 11.72 -10.09
CA TYR A 11 -2.48 12.61 -10.68
C TYR A 11 -1.79 13.89 -11.20
N PRO A 12 -2.32 14.54 -12.25
CA PRO A 12 -1.79 15.79 -12.75
C PRO A 12 -1.72 16.86 -11.66
N GLY A 13 -0.53 17.39 -11.37
CA GLY A 13 -0.33 18.44 -10.34
C GLY A 13 -0.42 17.97 -8.89
N GLU A 14 -0.78 16.70 -8.62
CA GLU A 14 -0.96 16.16 -7.27
C GLU A 14 -0.21 14.82 -7.07
N PRO A 15 1.13 14.79 -7.21
CA PRO A 15 1.89 13.54 -7.28
C PRO A 15 1.82 12.66 -6.03
N ALA A 16 1.63 13.26 -4.85
CA ALA A 16 1.55 12.54 -3.58
C ALA A 16 0.12 12.15 -3.17
N ARG A 17 -0.91 12.62 -3.89
CA ARG A 17 -2.30 12.41 -3.48
C ARG A 17 -2.76 10.97 -3.66
N ARG A 18 -2.41 10.33 -4.78
CA ARG A 18 -2.87 8.94 -5.05
C ARG A 18 -2.33 7.93 -4.04
N PRO A 19 -1.03 7.93 -3.66
CA PRO A 19 -0.53 7.08 -2.56
C PRO A 19 -1.20 7.35 -1.21
N TYR A 20 -1.49 8.61 -0.89
CA TYR A 20 -2.24 8.96 0.32
C TYR A 20 -3.63 8.32 0.33
N GLU A 21 -4.39 8.48 -0.75
CA GLU A 21 -5.74 7.90 -0.87
C GLU A 21 -5.71 6.37 -0.75
N VAL A 22 -4.74 5.70 -1.39
CA VAL A 22 -4.52 4.25 -1.27
C VAL A 22 -4.22 3.87 0.18
N ALA A 23 -3.33 4.58 0.87
CA ALA A 23 -3.00 4.30 2.26
C ALA A 23 -4.20 4.51 3.20
N MET A 24 -5.04 5.51 2.95
CA MET A 24 -6.27 5.72 3.73
C MET A 24 -7.32 4.64 3.46
N ALA A 25 -7.43 4.15 2.23
CA ALA A 25 -8.30 3.00 1.92
C ALA A 25 -7.80 1.73 2.63
N MET A 26 -6.49 1.47 2.62
CA MET A 26 -5.87 0.37 3.37
C MET A 26 -6.09 0.51 4.89
N TRP A 27 -5.95 1.71 5.43
CA TRP A 27 -6.19 1.99 6.85
C TRP A 27 -7.63 1.63 7.26
N LYS A 28 -8.62 2.01 6.45
CA LYS A 28 -10.03 1.63 6.67
C LYS A 28 -10.26 0.12 6.62
N LYS A 29 -9.45 -0.63 5.85
CA LYS A 29 -9.44 -2.10 5.80
C LYS A 29 -8.68 -2.75 6.97
N GLY A 30 -8.07 -1.95 7.87
CA GLY A 30 -7.29 -2.45 9.00
C GLY A 30 -5.80 -2.67 8.72
N PHE A 31 -5.29 -2.19 7.58
CA PHE A 31 -3.88 -2.31 7.20
C PHE A 31 -3.17 -0.96 7.25
N TYR A 32 -2.15 -0.87 8.10
CA TYR A 32 -1.21 0.25 8.01
C TYR A 32 -0.17 -0.03 6.94
N VAL A 33 -0.14 0.80 5.90
CA VAL A 33 0.94 0.87 4.91
C VAL A 33 1.53 2.27 4.92
N ARG A 34 2.85 2.37 4.76
CA ARG A 34 3.51 3.66 4.63
C ARG A 34 3.31 4.17 3.21
N TYR A 35 2.87 5.41 3.06
CA TYR A 35 2.98 6.13 1.80
C TYR A 35 4.04 7.22 1.91
N GLY A 36 4.75 7.47 0.81
CA GLY A 36 5.79 8.49 0.74
C GLY A 36 6.10 8.85 -0.70
N ALA A 37 6.07 10.16 -1.01
CA ALA A 37 6.11 10.65 -2.38
C ALA A 37 5.09 9.92 -3.26
N ASP A 38 5.53 9.24 -4.30
CA ASP A 38 4.73 8.48 -5.26
C ASP A 38 4.66 6.97 -4.94
N THR A 39 5.02 6.53 -3.73
CA THR A 39 5.12 5.09 -3.40
C THR A 39 4.23 4.65 -2.23
N ILE A 40 3.79 3.39 -2.30
CA ILE A 40 3.35 2.58 -1.16
C ILE A 40 4.50 1.65 -0.74
N GLN A 41 4.81 1.63 0.55
CA GLN A 41 5.98 0.97 1.13
C GLN A 41 5.54 -0.04 2.19
N MET A 42 6.04 -1.27 2.10
CA MET A 42 5.73 -2.35 3.04
C MET A 42 7.01 -3.00 3.55
N ALA A 43 7.15 -3.04 4.87
CA ALA A 43 8.24 -3.71 5.59
C ALA A 43 7.66 -4.32 6.88
N PRO A 44 7.00 -5.49 6.79
CA PRO A 44 6.38 -6.12 7.95
C PRO A 44 7.43 -6.59 8.98
N PRO A 45 7.01 -6.87 10.23
CA PRO A 45 7.88 -7.43 11.26
C PRO A 45 8.54 -8.74 10.82
N PHE A 46 9.72 -9.07 11.35
CA PHE A 46 10.42 -10.31 11.01
C PHE A 46 9.70 -11.60 11.42
N VAL A 47 8.72 -11.50 12.32
CA VAL A 47 7.89 -12.61 12.80
C VAL A 47 6.60 -12.81 12.01
N ILE A 48 6.35 -12.00 10.96
CA ILE A 48 5.15 -12.12 10.13
C ILE A 48 5.07 -13.52 9.48
N THR A 49 3.86 -14.04 9.38
CA THR A 49 3.58 -15.32 8.74
C THR A 49 3.30 -15.16 7.24
N PRO A 50 3.45 -16.22 6.42
CA PRO A 50 3.08 -16.17 5.00
C PRO A 50 1.62 -15.74 4.77
N ALA A 51 0.68 -16.24 5.57
CA ALA A 51 -0.74 -15.91 5.44
C ALA A 51 -1.05 -14.42 5.74
N GLU A 52 -0.33 -13.80 6.68
CA GLU A 52 -0.45 -12.36 6.95
C GLU A 52 0.15 -11.52 5.81
N ILE A 53 1.25 -11.96 5.19
CA ILE A 53 1.78 -11.34 3.99
C ILE A 53 0.75 -11.41 2.86
N ASP A 54 0.17 -12.58 2.62
CA ASP A 54 -0.86 -12.79 1.59
C ASP A 54 -2.06 -11.87 1.83
N SER A 55 -2.55 -11.80 3.07
CA SER A 55 -3.66 -10.91 3.46
C SER A 55 -3.35 -9.44 3.16
N MET A 56 -2.17 -8.95 3.56
CA MET A 56 -1.72 -7.58 3.31
C MET A 56 -1.60 -7.26 1.82
N VAL A 57 -0.97 -8.15 1.03
CA VAL A 57 -0.73 -7.95 -0.40
C VAL A 57 -2.05 -8.02 -1.18
N ASN A 58 -2.93 -8.97 -0.86
CA ASN A 58 -4.25 -9.07 -1.49
C ASN A 58 -5.11 -7.84 -1.20
N ALA A 59 -5.15 -7.38 0.05
CA ALA A 59 -5.88 -6.16 0.41
C ALA A 59 -5.37 -4.93 -0.36
N LEU A 60 -4.04 -4.83 -0.57
CA LEU A 60 -3.45 -3.77 -1.40
C LEU A 60 -3.84 -3.92 -2.87
N GLY A 61 -3.73 -5.12 -3.43
CA GLY A 61 -4.11 -5.41 -4.82
C GLY A 61 -5.58 -5.07 -5.11
N GLU A 62 -6.50 -5.47 -4.24
CA GLU A 62 -7.91 -5.10 -4.31
C GLU A 62 -8.11 -3.58 -4.26
N THR A 63 -7.39 -2.89 -3.37
CA THR A 63 -7.48 -1.43 -3.22
C THR A 63 -7.01 -0.72 -4.48
N LEU A 64 -5.89 -1.15 -5.06
CA LEU A 64 -5.36 -0.59 -6.31
C LEU A 64 -6.31 -0.84 -7.48
N ASN A 65 -6.87 -2.05 -7.61
CA ASN A 65 -7.81 -2.40 -8.67
C ASN A 65 -9.14 -1.63 -8.55
N ALA A 66 -9.62 -1.35 -7.34
CA ALA A 66 -10.83 -0.56 -7.14
C ALA A 66 -10.63 0.95 -7.43
N MET A 67 -9.38 1.41 -7.51
CA MET A 67 -8.97 2.79 -7.76
C MET A 67 -8.28 2.97 -9.12
N ALA A 68 -8.32 1.94 -9.97
CA ALA A 68 -7.82 1.97 -11.35
C ALA A 68 -8.83 2.69 -12.25
#